data_AF-A0A6M0RMN3-F1
#
_entry.id   AF-A0A6M0RMN3-F1
#
_cell.length_a   1.000
_cell.length_b   1.000
_cell.length_c   1.000
_cell.angle_alpha   90.00
_cell.angle_beta   90.00
_cell.angle_gamma   90.00
#
_symmetry.space_group_name_H-M   'P 1'
#
loop_
_entity.id
_entity.type
_entity.pdbx_description
1 polymer ?
#
loop_
_entity_poly.entity_id
_entity_poly.type
_entity_poly.pdbx_seq_one_letter_code
_entity_poly.pdbx_strand_id
1 'polypeptide(L)'
;MLTTVSHRSSQEVKIVKLDILDTDYAAMVAGEPIADERKQRLESTDPQAFKYISRQISRYRYGCHTQEERDDALYNIGAIVGLMTPSDIEDVNDRLRHTGHLYLTQGERLQILNWLEDELAVSFERGVHE
;
A
#
# COMPACT_ATOMS: atom_id res chain seq x y z
N MET A 1 45.50 24.15 11.60
CA MET A 1 44.17 23.58 11.85
C MET A 1 43.63 23.07 10.52
N LEU A 2 43.50 21.75 10.34
CA LEU A 2 42.91 21.13 9.15
C LEU A 2 41.44 20.80 9.45
N THR A 3 40.50 21.38 8.70
CA THR A 3 39.08 21.02 8.74
C THR A 3 38.80 20.01 7.62
N THR A 4 38.52 18.77 8.00
CA THR A 4 38.07 17.72 7.10
C THR A 4 36.58 17.92 6.79
N VAL A 5 36.27 18.17 5.52
CA VAL A 5 34.89 18.22 5.01
C VAL A 5 34.40 16.78 4.83
N SER A 6 33.46 16.38 5.68
CA SER A 6 32.80 15.08 5.63
C SER A 6 32.04 14.94 4.30
N HIS A 7 32.42 13.94 3.49
CA HIS A 7 31.71 13.60 2.26
C HIS A 7 30.36 12.96 2.63
N ARG A 8 29.25 13.61 2.25
CA ARG A 8 27.95 12.95 2.16
C ARG A 8 28.08 11.83 1.14
N SER A 9 27.90 10.59 1.58
CA SER A 9 27.67 9.46 0.70
C SER A 9 26.42 9.74 -0.13
N SER A 10 26.60 10.02 -1.42
CA SER A 10 25.51 9.96 -2.38
C SER A 10 24.98 8.54 -2.37
N GLN A 11 23.84 8.31 -1.71
CA GLN A 11 23.08 7.08 -1.93
C GLN A 11 22.78 7.02 -3.42
N GLU A 12 23.36 6.05 -4.13
CA GLU A 12 23.02 5.80 -5.52
C GLU A 12 21.52 5.54 -5.60
N VAL A 13 20.83 6.39 -6.35
CA VAL A 13 19.42 6.20 -6.66
C VAL A 13 19.32 4.89 -7.44
N LYS A 14 18.81 3.85 -6.78
CA LYS A 14 18.56 2.57 -7.41
C LYS A 14 17.34 2.72 -8.32
N ILE A 15 17.58 3.07 -9.58
CA ILE A 15 16.54 3.17 -10.61
C ILE A 15 16.07 1.76 -10.92
N VAL A 16 14.94 1.37 -10.36
CA VAL A 16 14.26 0.10 -10.67
C VAL A 16 13.58 0.25 -12.02
N LYS A 17 13.97 -0.56 -13.00
CA LYS A 17 13.22 -0.69 -14.25
C LYS A 17 11.98 -1.54 -13.96
N LEU A 18 10.84 -0.88 -13.86
CA LEU A 18 9.54 -1.51 -13.79
C LEU A 18 9.11 -1.86 -15.22
N ASP A 19 8.98 -3.15 -15.52
CA ASP A 19 8.41 -3.64 -16.78
C ASP A 19 6.89 -3.64 -16.64
N ILE A 20 6.30 -2.44 -16.73
CA ILE A 20 4.86 -2.19 -16.60
C ILE A 20 4.36 -1.77 -17.98
N LEU A 21 3.30 -2.41 -18.47
CA LEU A 21 2.66 -1.99 -19.72
C LEU A 21 2.12 -0.57 -19.55
N ASP A 22 2.18 0.25 -20.61
CA ASP A 22 1.65 1.63 -20.56
C ASP A 22 0.18 1.71 -20.10
N THR A 23 -0.60 0.64 -20.35
CA THR A 23 -1.98 0.49 -19.89
C THR A 23 -2.08 0.26 -18.38
N ASP A 24 -1.19 -0.55 -17.81
CA ASP A 24 -1.13 -0.83 -16.37
C ASP A 24 -0.64 0.41 -15.61
N TYR A 25 0.30 1.15 -16.19
CA TYR A 25 0.73 2.44 -15.65
C TYR A 25 -0.40 3.48 -15.68
N ALA A 26 -1.14 3.57 -16.78
CA ALA A 26 -2.30 4.45 -16.89
C ALA A 26 -3.40 4.08 -15.87
N ALA A 27 -3.68 2.79 -15.67
CA ALA A 27 -4.62 2.30 -14.67
C ALA A 27 -4.14 2.61 -13.23
N MET A 28 -2.85 2.47 -12.96
CA MET A 28 -2.24 2.83 -11.69
C MET A 28 -2.34 4.32 -11.38
N VAL A 29 -2.17 5.19 -12.39
CA VAL A 29 -2.31 6.64 -12.25
C VAL A 29 -3.78 7.06 -12.13
N ALA A 30 -4.69 6.37 -12.84
CA ALA A 30 -6.11 6.67 -12.82
C ALA A 30 -6.78 6.30 -11.48
N GLY A 31 -6.27 5.28 -10.78
CA GLY A 31 -6.91 4.73 -9.59
C GLY A 31 -7.97 3.68 -9.93
N GLU A 32 -8.38 2.89 -8.93
CA GLU A 32 -9.41 1.86 -9.11
C GLU A 32 -10.80 2.51 -9.26
N PRO A 33 -11.61 2.09 -10.26
CA PRO A 33 -12.97 2.59 -10.43
C PRO A 33 -13.88 2.03 -9.31
N ILE A 34 -14.19 2.88 -8.33
CA ILE A 34 -15.12 2.59 -7.24
C ILE A 34 -16.47 3.22 -7.58
N ALA A 35 -17.57 2.47 -7.39
CA ALA A 35 -18.92 2.96 -7.67
C ALA A 35 -19.23 4.26 -6.89
N ASP A 36 -19.86 5.24 -7.56
CA ASP A 36 -20.06 6.59 -7.04
C ASP A 36 -20.82 6.64 -5.69
N GLU A 37 -21.77 5.71 -5.47
CA GLU A 37 -22.53 5.60 -4.21
C GLU A 37 -21.65 5.23 -3.00
N ARG A 38 -20.58 4.45 -3.23
CA ARG A 38 -19.64 4.03 -2.18
C ARG A 38 -18.54 5.07 -1.97
N LYS A 39 -18.15 5.74 -3.06
CA LYS A 39 -17.24 6.88 -3.06
C LYS A 39 -17.76 8.03 -2.19
N GLN A 40 -19.06 8.34 -2.24
CA GLN A 40 -19.66 9.40 -1.42
C GLN A 40 -19.45 9.19 0.09
N ARG A 41 -19.48 7.94 0.59
CA ARG A 41 -19.26 7.66 2.02
C ARG A 41 -17.83 7.98 2.46
N LEU A 42 -16.83 7.64 1.66
CA LEU A 42 -15.42 7.92 1.97
C LEU A 42 -15.00 9.36 1.67
N GLU A 43 -15.46 9.93 0.56
CA GLU A 43 -15.21 11.35 0.25
C GLU A 43 -15.85 12.30 1.25
N SER A 44 -16.97 11.91 1.87
CA SER A 44 -17.59 12.70 2.95
C SER A 44 -16.74 12.78 4.21
N THR A 45 -15.78 11.85 4.38
CA THR A 45 -14.88 11.79 5.53
C THR A 45 -13.56 12.51 5.23
N ASP A 46 -12.88 12.14 4.13
CA ASP A 46 -11.67 12.84 3.66
C ASP A 46 -11.42 12.57 2.16
N PRO A 47 -11.60 13.57 1.27
CA PRO A 47 -11.36 13.44 -0.16
C PRO A 47 -9.90 13.12 -0.53
N GLN A 48 -8.91 13.52 0.28
CA GLN A 48 -7.50 13.21 0.04
C GLN A 48 -7.17 11.78 0.45
N ALA A 49 -7.75 11.30 1.55
CA ALA A 49 -7.65 9.90 1.95
C ALA A 49 -8.21 8.98 0.86
N PHE A 50 -9.36 9.32 0.26
CA PHE A 50 -9.94 8.51 -0.82
C PHE A 50 -9.02 8.40 -2.05
N LYS A 51 -8.47 9.52 -2.53
CA LYS A 51 -7.52 9.51 -3.66
C LYS A 51 -6.29 8.65 -3.36
N TYR A 52 -5.80 8.74 -2.13
CA TYR A 52 -4.66 7.95 -1.70
C TYR A 52 -5.01 6.44 -1.63
N ILE A 53 -6.15 6.07 -1.05
CA ILE A 53 -6.63 4.68 -1.01
C ILE A 53 -6.80 4.12 -2.42
N SER A 54 -7.45 4.85 -3.32
CA SER A 54 -7.64 4.43 -4.72
C SER A 54 -6.29 4.17 -5.41
N ARG A 55 -5.28 5.02 -5.16
CA ARG A 55 -3.92 4.81 -5.66
C ARG A 55 -3.24 3.57 -5.05
N GLN A 56 -3.40 3.31 -3.75
CA GLN A 56 -2.83 2.11 -3.12
C GLN A 56 -3.51 0.84 -3.62
N ILE A 57 -4.82 0.86 -3.89
CA ILE A 57 -5.55 -0.26 -4.50
C ILE A 57 -4.97 -0.56 -5.89
N SER A 58 -4.79 0.46 -6.74
CA SER A 58 -4.22 0.23 -8.07
C SER A 58 -2.76 -0.19 -8.01
N ARG A 59 -1.97 0.34 -7.06
CA ARG A 59 -0.61 -0.13 -6.80
C ARG A 59 -0.61 -1.61 -6.43
N TYR A 60 -1.50 -2.04 -5.52
CA TYR A 60 -1.64 -3.45 -5.15
C TYR A 60 -1.97 -4.33 -6.36
N ARG A 61 -2.89 -3.88 -7.23
CA ARG A 61 -3.38 -4.65 -8.38
C ARG A 61 -2.36 -4.76 -9.52
N TYR A 62 -1.67 -3.66 -9.85
CA TYR A 62 -0.87 -3.57 -11.08
C TYR A 62 0.62 -3.28 -10.85
N GLY A 63 0.98 -2.70 -9.70
CA GLY A 63 2.32 -2.16 -9.45
C GLY A 63 3.15 -2.91 -8.41
N CYS A 64 2.57 -3.86 -7.66
CA CYS A 64 3.30 -4.65 -6.68
C CYS A 64 3.81 -5.95 -7.31
N HIS A 65 5.13 -6.14 -7.30
CA HIS A 65 5.80 -7.31 -7.87
C HIS A 65 6.26 -8.31 -6.80
N THR A 66 6.26 -7.88 -5.54
CA THR A 66 6.64 -8.69 -4.37
C THR A 66 5.53 -8.73 -3.32
N GLN A 67 5.55 -9.74 -2.44
CA GLN A 67 4.59 -9.82 -1.33
C GLN A 67 4.80 -8.67 -0.31
N GLU A 68 6.04 -8.22 -0.11
CA GLU A 68 6.35 -7.08 0.74
C GLU A 68 5.69 -5.79 0.22
N GLU A 69 5.77 -5.53 -1.09
CA GLU A 69 5.09 -4.38 -1.70
C GLU A 69 3.56 -4.48 -1.62
N ARG A 70 3.01 -5.70 -1.72
CA ARG A 70 1.57 -5.95 -1.53
C ARG A 70 1.16 -5.67 -0.08
N ASP A 71 1.96 -6.09 0.87
CA ASP A 71 1.72 -5.86 2.30
C ASP A 71 1.85 -4.38 2.66
N ASP A 72 2.81 -3.65 2.09
CA ASP A 72 2.94 -2.20 2.23
C ASP A 72 1.69 -1.46 1.70
N ALA A 73 1.21 -1.82 0.50
CA ALA A 73 0.00 -1.22 -0.05
C ALA A 73 -1.23 -1.50 0.83
N LEU A 74 -1.41 -2.75 1.31
CA LEU A 74 -2.51 -3.10 2.21
C LEU A 74 -2.39 -2.39 3.57
N TYR A 75 -1.20 -2.35 4.16
CA TYR A 75 -0.96 -1.67 5.43
C TYR A 75 -1.35 -0.19 5.35
N ASN A 76 -0.94 0.50 4.29
CA ASN A 76 -1.29 1.90 4.07
C ASN A 76 -2.81 2.11 3.92
N ILE A 77 -3.52 1.20 3.25
CA ILE A 77 -4.99 1.22 3.19
C ILE A 77 -5.57 1.06 4.58
N GLY A 78 -5.20 -0.01 5.29
CA GLY A 78 -5.73 -0.35 6.61
C GLY A 78 -5.50 0.74 7.65
N ALA A 79 -4.33 1.38 7.64
CA ALA A 79 -4.01 2.48 8.54
C ALA A 79 -4.89 3.71 8.29
N ILE A 80 -5.16 4.06 7.03
CA ILE A 80 -5.97 5.24 6.67
C ILE A 80 -7.44 5.02 6.97
N VAL A 81 -7.97 3.82 6.70
CA VAL A 81 -9.38 3.51 6.93
C VAL A 81 -9.67 3.13 8.39
N GLY A 82 -8.67 3.20 9.26
CA GLY A 82 -8.81 2.94 10.69
C GLY A 82 -9.03 1.47 11.05
N LEU A 83 -8.62 0.53 10.19
CA LEU A 83 -8.65 -0.90 10.49
C LEU A 83 -7.51 -1.34 11.40
N MET A 84 -6.44 -0.55 11.48
CA MET A 84 -5.31 -0.78 12.37
C MET A 84 -5.46 0.02 13.65
N THR A 85 -5.49 -0.66 14.79
CA THR A 85 -5.37 -0.01 16.10
C THR A 85 -3.92 0.43 16.35
N PRO A 86 -3.67 1.32 17.33
CA PRO A 86 -2.30 1.67 17.72
C PRO A 86 -1.45 0.46 18.13
N SER A 87 -2.07 -0.58 18.70
CA SER A 87 -1.40 -1.82 19.04
C SER A 87 -0.99 -2.61 17.80
N ASP A 88 -1.87 -2.74 16.81
CA ASP A 88 -1.56 -3.42 15.55
C ASP A 88 -0.41 -2.72 14.81
N ILE A 89 -0.40 -1.37 14.83
CA ILE A 89 0.68 -0.58 14.24
C ILE A 89 2.01 -0.83 14.95
N GLU A 90 2.03 -0.88 16.28
CA GLU A 90 3.27 -1.18 17.00
C GLU A 90 3.73 -2.62 16.75
N ASP A 91 2.81 -3.58 16.63
CA ASP A 91 3.15 -4.96 16.30
C ASP A 91 3.77 -5.08 14.89
N VAL A 92 3.21 -4.36 13.90
CA VAL A 92 3.82 -4.27 12.55
C VAL A 92 5.20 -3.62 12.61
N ASN A 93 5.34 -2.52 13.35
CA ASN A 93 6.61 -1.82 13.52
C ASN A 93 7.65 -2.68 14.23
N ASP A 94 7.25 -3.46 15.24
CA ASP A 94 8.12 -4.37 15.95
C ASP A 94 8.64 -5.47 15.01
N ARG A 95 7.77 -6.06 14.20
CA ARG A 95 8.17 -7.01 13.14
C ARG A 95 9.14 -6.38 12.14
N LEU A 96 8.89 -5.15 11.71
CA LEU A 96 9.78 -4.41 10.81
C LEU A 96 11.17 -4.18 11.45
N ARG A 97 11.22 -3.76 12.72
CA ARG A 97 12.49 -3.55 13.44
C ARG A 97 13.31 -4.85 13.57
N HIS A 98 12.65 -5.97 13.78
CA HIS A 98 13.31 -7.26 13.99
C HIS A 98 13.70 -7.97 12.69
N THR A 99 12.88 -7.87 11.64
CA THR A 99 13.09 -8.59 10.38
C THR A 99 13.70 -7.75 9.27
N GLY A 100 13.63 -6.42 9.38
CA GLY A 100 14.06 -5.48 8.35
C GLY A 100 13.06 -5.24 7.22
N HIS A 101 11.92 -5.93 7.24
CA HIS A 101 10.90 -5.90 6.18
C HIS A 101 9.50 -5.69 6.77
N LEU A 102 8.65 -4.94 6.07
CA LEU A 102 7.25 -4.80 6.45
C LEU A 102 6.48 -6.01 5.92
N TYR A 103 5.77 -6.70 6.80
CA TYR A 103 4.84 -7.73 6.39
C TYR A 103 3.60 -7.76 7.29
N LEU A 104 2.50 -8.14 6.66
CA LEU A 104 1.24 -8.42 7.32
C LEU A 104 1.13 -9.93 7.56
N THR A 105 0.54 -10.32 8.67
CA THR A 105 0.06 -11.68 8.89
C THR A 105 -1.09 -11.99 7.94
N GLN A 106 -1.40 -13.27 7.74
CA GLN A 106 -2.54 -13.67 6.91
C GLN A 106 -3.86 -13.08 7.41
N GLY A 107 -4.06 -12.99 8.73
CA GLY A 107 -5.25 -12.40 9.34
C GLY A 107 -5.41 -10.92 9.02
N GLU A 108 -4.35 -10.12 9.20
CA GLU A 108 -4.34 -8.69 8.89
C GLU A 108 -4.61 -8.45 7.39
N ARG A 109 -4.00 -9.24 6.50
CA ARG A 109 -4.28 -9.16 5.06
C ARG A 109 -5.76 -9.41 4.76
N LEU A 110 -6.31 -10.49 5.29
CA LEU A 110 -7.71 -10.87 5.04
C LEU A 110 -8.69 -9.83 5.58
N GLN A 111 -8.41 -9.24 6.74
CA GLN A 111 -9.24 -8.17 7.29
C GLN A 111 -9.36 -6.98 6.32
N ILE A 112 -8.23 -6.54 5.77
CA ILE A 112 -8.19 -5.40 4.85
C ILE A 112 -8.83 -5.76 3.50
N LEU A 113 -8.55 -6.97 2.98
CA LEU A 113 -9.13 -7.44 1.72
C LEU A 113 -10.65 -7.59 1.80
N ASN A 114 -11.17 -8.15 2.90
CA ASN A 114 -12.61 -8.27 3.12
C ASN A 114 -13.26 -6.89 3.21
N TRP A 115 -12.63 -5.94 3.90
CA TRP A 115 -13.14 -4.57 3.95
C TRP A 115 -13.19 -3.91 2.55
N LEU A 116 -12.17 -4.13 1.72
CA LEU A 116 -12.15 -3.64 0.33
C LEU A 116 -13.28 -4.25 -0.51
N GLU A 117 -13.57 -5.54 -0.32
CA GLU A 117 -14.68 -6.23 -0.98
C GLU A 117 -16.04 -5.69 -0.48
N ASP A 118 -16.24 -5.65 0.83
CA ASP A 118 -17.51 -5.26 1.45
C ASP A 118 -17.85 -3.78 1.23
N GLU A 119 -16.92 -2.88 1.56
CA GLU A 119 -17.17 -1.45 1.52
C GLU A 119 -16.95 -0.85 0.13
N LEU A 120 -15.99 -1.36 -0.66
CA LEU A 120 -15.64 -0.78 -1.97
C LEU A 120 -16.05 -1.62 -3.18
N ALA A 121 -16.49 -2.87 -2.99
CA ALA A 121 -16.70 -3.83 -4.08
C ALA A 121 -15.44 -4.08 -4.91
N VAL A 122 -14.28 -3.94 -4.26
CA VAL A 122 -12.98 -4.21 -4.89
C VAL A 122 -12.56 -5.61 -4.49
N SER A 123 -12.73 -6.55 -5.42
CA SER A 123 -12.24 -7.92 -5.27
C SER A 123 -10.85 -8.05 -5.89
N PHE A 124 -9.95 -8.72 -5.18
CA PHE A 124 -8.71 -9.22 -5.73
C PHE A 124 -8.86 -10.72 -5.96
N GLU A 125 -8.39 -11.22 -7.10
CA GLU A 125 -8.34 -12.66 -7.32
C GLU A 125 -7.54 -13.27 -6.18
N ARG A 126 -8.19 -14.12 -5.38
CA ARG A 126 -7.53 -14.89 -4.33
C ARG A 126 -6.65 -15.90 -5.05
N GLY A 127 -5.46 -15.47 -5.44
CA GLY A 127 -4.41 -16.35 -5.94
C GLY A 127 -4.20 -17.42 -4.90
N VAL A 128 -4.67 -18.63 -5.20
CA VAL A 128 -4.41 -19.84 -4.44
C VAL A 128 -2.91 -20.08 -4.52
N HIS A 129 -2.19 -19.58 -3.53
CA HIS A 129 -0.83 -20.02 -3.26
C HIS A 129 -0.87 -20.75 -1.93
N GLU A 130 -1.24 -22.04 -2.05
CA GLU A 130 -0.78 -23.11 -1.16
C GLU A 130 0.75 -23.21 -1.19
#